data_AF-A0A965HMP8-F1
#
_entry.id   AF-A0A965HMP8-F1
#
_cell.length_a   1.000
_cell.length_b   1.000
_cell.length_c   1.000
_cell.angle_alpha   90.00
_cell.angle_beta   90.00
_cell.angle_gamma   90.00
#
_symmetry.space_group_name_H-M   'P 1'
#
loop_
_entity.id
_entity.type
_entity.pdbx_description
1 polymer ?
#
loop_
_entity_poly.entity_id
_entity_poly.type
_entity_poly.pdbx_seq_one_letter_code
_entity_poly.pdbx_strand_id
1 'polypeptide(L)' 'MDERPATARSGGGPAVTESQPVWRLALAGGAPVMTNEWLANEVPVALVYNGITHVVMLATPCDLEDFALGF' A
#
# COMPACT_ATOMS: atom_id res chain seq x y z
N MET A 1 -4.94 35.83 -13.52
CA MET A 1 -5.56 34.81 -12.65
C MET A 1 -4.70 33.57 -12.75
N ASP A 2 -3.76 33.42 -11.81
CA ASP A 2 -2.83 32.30 -11.69
C ASP A 2 -3.36 31.40 -10.57
N GLU A 3 -4.13 30.38 -10.95
CA GLU A 3 -4.67 29.40 -10.00
C GLU A 3 -3.60 28.34 -9.74
N ARG A 4 -2.84 28.55 -8.66
CA ARG A 4 -1.84 27.60 -8.16
C ARG A 4 -2.50 26.24 -7.89
N PRO A 5 -1.92 25.11 -8.34
CA PRO A 5 -2.41 23.80 -7.96
C PRO A 5 -2.34 23.67 -6.45
N ALA A 6 -3.43 23.18 -5.85
CA ALA A 6 -3.54 22.94 -4.42
C ALA A 6 -2.31 22.18 -3.93
N THR A 7 -1.53 22.83 -3.06
CA THR A 7 -0.39 22.25 -2.36
C THR A 7 -0.81 20.89 -1.82
N ALA A 8 -0.12 19.84 -2.27
CA ALA A 8 -0.21 18.52 -1.70
C ALA A 8 -0.07 18.67 -0.19
N ARG A 9 -1.14 18.35 0.56
CA ARG A 9 -1.02 18.30 2.02
C ARG A 9 0.05 17.26 2.31
N SER A 10 1.15 17.70 2.91
CA SER A 10 2.17 16.87 3.53
C SER A 10 1.54 16.15 4.73
N GLY A 11 0.65 15.22 4.46
CA GLY A 11 0.18 14.24 5.43
C GLY A 11 1.29 13.22 5.55
N GLY A 12 1.97 13.19 6.70
CA GLY A 12 2.86 12.09 7.05
C GLY A 12 2.09 10.79 6.85
N GLY A 13 2.47 10.02 5.83
CA GLY A 13 1.94 8.69 5.64
C GLY A 13 2.33 7.84 6.86
N PRO A 14 1.46 6.92 7.32
CA PRO A 14 1.90 5.95 8.31
C PRO A 14 3.12 5.21 7.75
N ALA A 15 4.04 4.85 8.64
CA ALA A 15 5.21 4.03 8.31
C ALA A 15 4.76 2.63 7.85
N VAL A 16 4.27 2.53 6.62
CA VAL A 16 4.17 1.30 5.85
C VAL A 16 5.22 1.47 4.77
N THR A 17 6.39 0.90 5.01
CA THR A 17 7.62 1.09 4.24
C THR A 17 7.46 0.73 2.75
N GLU A 18 6.36 0.07 2.37
CA GLU A 18 6.03 -0.30 0.99
C GLU A 18 4.57 0.01 0.65
N SER A 19 4.29 1.28 0.35
CA SER A 19 3.05 1.72 -0.29
C SER A 19 3.36 2.37 -1.65
N GLN A 20 2.42 2.29 -2.59
CA GLN A 20 2.56 2.83 -3.95
C GLN A 20 1.53 3.95 -4.17
N PRO A 21 1.91 5.06 -4.85
CA PRO A 21 0.95 6.08 -5.23
C PRO A 21 0.07 5.57 -6.37
N VAL A 22 -1.24 5.79 -6.24
CA VAL A 22 -2.26 5.43 -7.24
C VAL A 22 -3.19 6.60 -7.48
N TRP A 23 -3.65 6.73 -8.72
CA TRP A 23 -4.76 7.62 -9.04
C TRP A 23 -6.08 6.93 -8.68
N ARG A 24 -6.83 7.51 -7.75
CA ARG A 24 -8.18 7.09 -7.41
C ARG A 24 -9.20 8.00 -8.07
N LEU A 25 -10.15 7.39 -8.79
CA LEU A 25 -11.40 8.04 -9.17
C LEU A 25 -12.41 7.92 -8.03
N ALA A 26 -12.88 9.05 -7.50
CA ALA A 26 -13.92 9.13 -6.49
C ALA A 26 -15.11 9.96 -6.99
N LEU A 27 -16.29 9.81 -6.37
CA LEU A 27 -17.39 10.75 -6.58
C LEU A 27 -17.45 11.73 -5.41
N ALA A 28 -17.41 13.03 -5.71
CA ALA A 28 -17.56 14.10 -4.73
C ALA A 28 -18.59 15.12 -5.26
N GLY A 29 -19.64 15.41 -4.47
CA GLY A 29 -20.68 16.36 -4.86
C GLY A 29 -21.45 15.97 -6.13
N GLY A 30 -21.53 14.68 -6.47
CA GLY A 30 -22.18 14.18 -7.68
C GLY A 30 -21.33 14.25 -8.95
N ALA A 31 -20.06 14.66 -8.86
CA ALA A 31 -19.12 14.70 -9.98
C ALA A 31 -17.92 13.76 -9.73
N PRO A 32 -17.35 13.15 -10.79
CA PRO A 32 -16.11 12.39 -10.69
C PRO A 32 -14.92 13.33 -10.39
N VAL A 33 -14.09 12.94 -9.43
CA VAL A 33 -12.86 13.64 -9.04
C VAL A 33 -11.71 12.65 -9.02
N MET A 34 -10.58 13.03 -9.64
CA MET A 34 -9.34 12.28 -9.58
C MET A 34 -8.48 12.78 -8.42
N THR A 35 -7.98 11.85 -7.62
CA THR A 35 -7.11 12.16 -6.46
C THR A 35 -5.93 11.20 -6.43
N ASN A 36 -4.81 11.68 -5.90
CA ASN A 36 -3.66 10.82 -5.61
C ASN A 36 -3.80 10.25 -4.20
N GLU A 37 -3.64 8.94 -4.08
CA GLU A 37 -3.65 8.23 -2.81
C GLU A 37 -2.53 7.20 -2.74
N TRP A 38 -2.21 6.76 -1.53
CA TRP A 38 -1.25 5.68 -1.29
C TRP A 38 -2.01 4.38 -1.07
N LEU A 39 -1.57 3.32 -1.73
CA LEU A 39 -2.10 1.97 -1.57
C LEU A 39 -1.02 1.08 -0.95
N ALA A 40 -1.39 0.27 0.04
CA ALA A 40 -0.46 -0.70 0.63
C ALA A 40 -0.11 -1.79 -0.38
N ASN A 41 1.14 -2.28 -0.34
CA ASN A 41 1.53 -3.43 -1.13
C ASN A 41 1.13 -4.71 -0.42
N GLU A 42 0.51 -5.62 -1.17
CA GLU A 42 0.28 -7.01 -0.77
C GLU A 42 0.91 -7.92 -1.83
N VAL A 43 1.84 -8.75 -1.40
CA VAL A 43 2.56 -9.68 -2.28
C VAL A 43 2.42 -11.11 -1.77
N PRO A 44 2.44 -12.11 -2.66
CA PRO A 44 2.48 -13.50 -2.23
C PRO A 44 3.84 -13.82 -1.57
N VAL A 45 3.78 -14.28 -0.32
CA VAL A 45 4.93 -14.73 0.47
C VAL A 45 4.78 -16.23 0.72
N ALA A 46 5.80 -17.00 0.33
CA ALA A 46 5.86 -18.44 0.57
C ALA A 46 6.70 -18.74 1.82
N LEU A 47 6.12 -19.47 2.79
CA LEU A 47 6.89 -20.02 3.91
C LEU A 47 7.45 -21.38 3.53
N VAL A 48 8.77 -21.46 3.42
CA VAL A 48 9.50 -22.64 2.96
C VAL A 48 10.37 -23.18 4.09
N TYR A 49 9.94 -24.27 4.71
CA TYR A 49 10.72 -24.96 5.74
C TYR A 49 11.39 -26.20 5.14
N ASN A 50 12.70 -26.34 5.35
CA ASN A 50 13.50 -27.45 4.81
C ASN A 50 13.31 -27.69 3.31
N GLY A 51 13.11 -26.61 2.53
CA GLY A 51 12.91 -26.67 1.08
C GLY A 51 11.49 -27.03 0.62
N ILE A 52 10.53 -27.20 1.53
CA ILE A 52 9.12 -27.51 1.20
C ILE A 52 8.26 -26.28 1.47
N THR A 53 7.46 -25.87 0.48
CA THR A 53 6.45 -24.81 0.67
C THR A 53 5.30 -25.35 1.51
N HIS A 54 5.05 -24.70 2.65
CA HIS A 54 3.95 -25.09 3.54
C HIS A 54 2.70 -24.27 3.26
N VAL A 55 2.87 -22.95 3.09
CA VAL A 55 1.79 -22.01 2.81
C VAL A 55 2.27 -20.87 1.92
N VAL A 56 1.32 -20.25 1.23
CA VAL A 56 1.50 -18.97 0.53
C VAL A 56 0.39 -18.03 1.00
N MET A 57 0.77 -16.85 1.46
CA MET A 57 -0.16 -15.82 1.95
C MET A 57 0.11 -14.49 1.26
N LEU A 58 -0.92 -13.67 1.10
CA LEU A 58 -0.70 -12.25 0.79
C LEU A 58 -0.27 -11.54 2.08
N ALA A 59 0.84 -10.83 2.02
CA ALA A 59 1.35 -10.03 3.11
C ALA A 59 1.99 -8.75 2.58
N THR A 60 2.10 -7.74 3.44
CA THR A 60 3.00 -6.61 3.17
C THR A 60 4.44 -7.13 3.16
N PRO A 61 5.29 -6.77 2.18
CA PRO A 61 6.65 -7.31 2.06
C PRO A 61 7.65 -6.76 3.10
N CYS A 62 7.19 -6.47 4.32
CA CYS A 62 7.99 -6.01 5.44
C CYS A 62 7.92 -6.99 6.61
N ASP A 63 8.91 -6.94 7.50
CA ASP A 63 8.94 -7.69 8.76
C ASP A 63 8.68 -9.21 8.60
N LEU A 64 9.16 -9.78 7.48
CA LEU A 64 8.86 -11.17 7.08
C LEU A 64 9.43 -12.23 8.05
N GLU A 65 10.50 -11.90 8.77
CA GLU A 65 11.06 -12.78 9.81
C GLU A 65 10.11 -12.92 11.00
N ASP A 66 9.61 -11.80 11.52
CA ASP A 66 8.62 -11.80 12.61
C ASP A 66 7.31 -12.44 12.17
N PHE A 67 6.88 -12.18 10.93
CA PHE A 67 5.73 -12.86 10.32
C PHE A 67 5.92 -14.38 10.26
N ALA A 68 7.10 -14.86 9.84
CA ALA A 68 7.39 -16.29 9.76
C ALA A 68 7.54 -16.96 11.14
N LEU A 69 7.92 -16.22 12.18
CA LEU A 69 7.99 -16.72 13.56
C LEU A 69 6.60 -16.81 14.23
N GLY A 70 5.69 -15.89 13.88
CA GLY A 70 4.34 -15.84 14.44
C GLY A 70 3.32 -16.79 13.81
N PHE A 71 3.62 -17.30 12.61
CA PHE A 71 2.79 -18.28 11.89
C PHE A 71 3.03 -19.72 12.39
#